data_AF-A0A920JW87-F1
#
_entry.id   AF-A0A920JW87-F1
#
_cell.length_a   1.000
_cell.length_b   1.000
_cell.length_c   1.000
_cell.angle_alpha   90.00
_cell.angle_beta   90.00
_cell.angle_gamma   90.00
#
_symmetry.space_group_name_H-M   'P 1'
#
loop_
_entity.id
_entity.type
_entity.pdbx_description
1 polymer ?
#
loop_
_entity_poly.entity_id
_entity_poly.type
_entity_poly.pdbx_seq_one_letter_code
_entity_poly.pdbx_strand_id
1 'polypeptide(L)' 'MESCAINPETGSAQLATLWTDPTFNPQERSFYYARVLENPTCRWSTWDAIRAGIQPRPDLSKTIQERAWSSPIHYVGQ' A
#
# COMPACT_ATOMS: atom_id res chain seq x y z
N MET A 1 2.06 -20.58 -7.91
CA MET A 1 2.90 -19.44 -7.53
C MET A 1 4.21 -20.04 -7.08
N GLU A 2 5.19 -20.02 -7.99
CA GLU A 2 6.47 -20.71 -7.83
C GLU A 2 7.55 -19.78 -7.27
N SER A 3 7.32 -18.47 -7.33
CA SER A 3 8.21 -17.45 -6.79
C SER A 3 7.42 -16.31 -6.13
N CYS A 4 8.08 -15.60 -5.22
CA CYS A 4 7.60 -14.40 -4.54
C CYS A 4 8.17 -13.12 -5.17
N ALA A 5 8.47 -13.16 -6.48
CA ALA A 5 9.00 -12.00 -7.18
C ALA A 5 7.93 -10.91 -7.29
N ILE A 6 8.36 -9.65 -7.11
CA ILE A 6 7.51 -8.49 -7.36
C ILE A 6 7.20 -8.38 -8.86
N ASN A 7 5.98 -7.95 -9.22
CA ASN A 7 5.65 -7.65 -10.61
C ASN A 7 6.15 -6.22 -10.95
N PRO A 8 7.17 -6.07 -11.81
CA PRO A 8 7.75 -4.77 -12.13
C PRO A 8 6.86 -3.91 -13.04
N GLU A 9 5.85 -4.50 -13.69
CA GLU A 9 4.94 -3.79 -14.59
C GLU A 9 3.77 -3.12 -13.83
N THR A 10 3.57 -3.51 -12.57
CA THR A 10 2.53 -2.94 -11.71
C THR A 10 3.17 -2.09 -10.63
N GLY A 11 2.64 -0.89 -10.40
CA GLY A 11 3.15 0.04 -9.38
C GLY A 11 4.31 0.92 -9.86
N SER A 12 4.99 1.57 -8.92
CA SER A 12 6.14 2.45 -9.20
C SER A 12 7.06 2.50 -7.99
N ALA A 13 8.36 2.68 -8.23
CA ALA A 13 9.34 2.93 -7.16
C ALA A 13 9.08 4.29 -6.45
N GLN A 14 8.44 5.23 -7.13
CA GLN A 14 8.04 6.52 -6.58
C GLN A 14 6.68 6.95 -7.13
N LEU A 15 5.80 7.38 -6.24
CA LEU A 15 4.53 8.02 -6.58
C LEU A 15 4.58 9.48 -6.10
N ALA A 16 4.40 10.41 -7.03
CA ALA A 16 4.33 11.83 -6.73
C ALA A 16 3.28 12.48 -7.63
N THR A 17 2.56 13.44 -7.08
CA THR A 17 1.57 14.22 -7.82
C THR A 17 1.38 15.58 -7.17
N LEU A 18 0.94 16.57 -7.96
CA LEU A 18 0.42 17.83 -7.45
C LEU A 18 -1.12 17.72 -7.45
N TRP A 19 -1.74 17.95 -6.30
CA TRP A 19 -3.18 17.84 -6.14
C TRP A 19 -3.75 19.11 -5.50
N THR A 20 -4.91 19.54 -6.00
CA THR A 20 -5.66 20.69 -5.51
C THR A 20 -7.05 20.22 -5.09
N ASP A 21 -7.49 20.62 -3.90
CA ASP A 21 -8.84 20.35 -3.41
C ASP A 21 -9.85 21.29 -4.09
N PRO A 22 -10.72 20.80 -4.99
CA PRO A 22 -11.64 21.64 -5.77
C PRO A 22 -12.76 22.26 -4.92
N THR A 23 -12.95 21.75 -3.70
CA THR A 23 -13.99 22.17 -2.77
C THR A 23 -13.43 22.84 -1.53
N PHE A 24 -12.16 23.22 -1.57
CA PHE A 24 -11.47 23.83 -0.44
C PHE A 24 -12.19 25.08 0.08
N ASN A 25 -12.50 25.08 1.37
CA ASN A 25 -13.06 26.23 2.07
C ASN A 25 -12.11 26.63 3.21
N PRO A 26 -11.49 27.83 3.17
CA PRO A 26 -10.55 28.26 4.21
C PRO A 26 -11.22 28.51 5.58
N GLN A 27 -12.55 28.60 5.64
CA GLN A 27 -13.30 28.74 6.89
C GLN A 27 -13.47 27.39 7.62
N GLU A 28 -13.14 26.29 6.97
CA GLU A 28 -13.24 24.94 7.54
C GLU A 28 -11.88 24.45 8.00
N ARG A 29 -11.86 23.78 9.15
CA ARG A 29 -10.67 23.03 9.57
C ARG A 29 -10.59 21.77 8.73
N SER A 30 -9.46 21.57 8.05
CA SER A 30 -9.24 20.39 7.23
C SER A 30 -7.89 19.76 7.54
N PHE A 31 -7.71 18.53 7.09
CA PHE A 31 -6.42 17.86 7.12
C PHE A 31 -6.27 16.97 5.90
N TYR A 32 -5.05 16.86 5.40
CA TYR A 32 -4.71 16.08 4.23
C TYR A 32 -3.66 15.04 4.57
N TYR A 33 -3.78 13.85 4.01
CA TYR A 33 -2.78 12.80 4.15
C TYR A 33 -2.71 11.99 2.85
N ALA A 34 -1.55 11.44 2.57
CA ALA A 34 -1.36 10.48 1.49
C ALA A 34 -1.70 9.08 1.99
N ARG A 35 -2.39 8.29 1.16
CA ARG A 35 -2.60 6.86 1.37
C ARG A 35 -2.11 6.08 0.17
N VAL A 36 -1.30 5.06 0.43
CA VAL A 36 -0.76 4.18 -0.62
C VAL A 36 -1.14 2.74 -0.34
N LEU A 37 -1.34 1.98 -1.42
CA LEU A 37 -1.53 0.53 -1.41
C LEU A 37 -0.30 -0.10 -2.05
N GLU A 38 0.33 -1.03 -1.36
CA GLU A 38 1.41 -1.81 -1.95
C GLU A 38 0.85 -2.79 -2.99
N ASN A 39 1.66 -3.21 -3.94
CA ASN A 39 1.35 -4.40 -4.73
C ASN A 39 1.24 -5.62 -3.81
N PRO A 40 0.40 -6.62 -4.14
CA PRO A 40 0.33 -7.84 -3.34
C PRO A 40 1.69 -8.52 -3.17
N THR A 41 2.12 -8.72 -1.93
CA THR A 41 3.39 -9.38 -1.58
C THR A 41 3.12 -10.74 -0.94
N CYS A 42 4.11 -11.64 -0.99
CA CYS A 42 3.99 -12.92 -0.32
C CYS A 42 3.83 -12.76 1.19
N ARG A 43 2.88 -13.52 1.75
CA ARG A 43 2.82 -13.72 3.20
C ARG A 43 4.07 -14.47 3.67
N TRP A 44 4.49 -14.25 4.92
CA TRP A 44 5.61 -15.00 5.52
C TRP A 44 5.43 -16.52 5.43
N SER A 45 4.21 -17.02 5.60
CA SER A 45 3.91 -18.47 5.51
C SER A 45 4.11 -19.02 4.11
N THR A 46 3.90 -18.19 3.09
CA THR A 46 4.15 -18.55 1.69
C THR A 46 5.65 -18.59 1.41
N TRP A 47 6.40 -17.62 1.94
CA TRP A 47 7.87 -17.64 1.90
C TRP A 47 8.44 -18.90 2.56
N ASP A 48 7.93 -19.29 3.73
CA ASP A 48 8.38 -20.50 4.42
C ASP A 48 8.10 -21.77 3.64
N ALA A 49 6.89 -21.90 3.09
CA ALA A 49 6.53 -23.06 2.27
C ALA A 49 7.43 -23.20 1.04
N ILE A 50 7.67 -22.09 0.32
CA ILE A 50 8.57 -22.07 -0.84
C ILE A 50 10.00 -22.44 -0.44
N ARG A 51 10.52 -21.89 0.67
CA ARG A 51 11.86 -22.22 1.19
C ARG A 51 12.00 -23.68 1.57
N ALA A 52 10.95 -24.28 2.11
CA ALA A 52 10.91 -25.70 2.47
C ALA A 52 10.61 -26.63 1.27
N GLY A 53 10.38 -26.09 0.08
CA GLY A 53 10.04 -26.87 -1.11
C GLY A 53 8.67 -27.55 -1.05
N ILE A 54 7.78 -27.06 -0.18
CA ILE A 54 6.41 -27.58 -0.01
C ILE A 54 5.38 -26.60 -0.54
N GLN A 55 4.17 -27.09 -0.80
CA GLN A 55 3.07 -26.22 -1.24
C GLN A 55 2.56 -25.34 -0.09
N PRO A 56 2.28 -24.04 -0.33
CA PRO A 56 1.60 -23.20 0.64
C PRO A 56 0.25 -23.79 1.02
N ARG A 57 -0.10 -23.64 2.30
CA ARG A 57 -1.38 -24.09 2.86
C ARG A 57 -2.57 -23.59 2.02
N PRO A 58 -3.48 -24.47 1.58
CA PRO A 58 -4.58 -24.08 0.70
C PRO A 58 -5.67 -23.28 1.42
N ASP A 59 -5.75 -23.37 2.74
CA ASP A 59 -6.70 -22.66 3.59
C ASP A 59 -6.29 -21.21 3.89
N LEU A 60 -5.08 -20.79 3.48
CA LEU A 60 -4.55 -19.45 3.72
C LEU A 60 -4.31 -18.69 2.42
N SER A 61 -4.55 -17.39 2.44
CA SER A 61 -4.17 -16.50 1.34
C SER A 61 -2.64 -16.52 1.15
N LYS A 62 -2.20 -16.71 -0.10
CA LYS A 62 -0.78 -16.77 -0.45
C LYS A 62 -0.09 -15.41 -0.37
N THR A 63 -0.85 -14.33 -0.52
CA THR A 63 -0.37 -12.96 -0.51
C THR A 63 -1.09 -12.11 0.53
N ILE A 64 -0.48 -10.97 0.86
CA ILE A 64 -1.05 -9.89 1.64
C ILE A 64 -0.92 -8.59 0.85
N GLN A 65 -1.69 -7.57 1.22
CA GLN A 65 -1.55 -6.24 0.66
C GLN A 65 -1.45 -5.22 1.79
N GLU A 66 -0.30 -4.56 1.88
CA GLU A 66 -0.05 -3.57 2.92
C GLU A 66 -0.53 -2.18 2.51
N ARG A 67 -0.72 -1.33 3.51
CA ARG A 67 -1.21 0.05 3.34
C ARG A 67 -0.36 0.97 4.20
N ALA A 68 0.09 2.08 3.62
CA ALA A 68 0.74 3.13 4.38
C ALA A 68 -0.08 4.43 4.32
N TRP A 69 0.01 5.18 5.41
CA TRP A 69 -0.68 6.45 5.62
C TRP A 69 0.37 7.46 6.07
N SER A 70 0.41 8.64 5.45
CA SER A 70 1.28 9.70 5.93
C SER A 70 0.72 10.32 7.21
N SER A 71 1.57 11.07 7.92
CA SER A 71 1.09 12.00 8.93
C SER A 71 0.12 13.01 8.32
N PRO A 72 -0.89 13.47 9.07
CA PRO A 72 -1.82 14.49 8.59
C PRO A 72 -1.12 15.86 8.52
N ILE A 73 -1.42 16.59 7.46
CA ILE A 73 -1.08 18.01 7.29
C ILE A 73 -2.35 18.79 7.62
N HIS A 74 -2.34 19.48 8.76
CA HIS A 74 -3.50 20.24 9.22
C HIS A 74 -3.56 21.62 8.58
N TYR A 75 -4.75 22.01 8.15
CA TYR A 75 -5.09 23.37 7.82
C TYR A 75 -6.11 23.90 8.84
N VAL A 76 -5.74 24.98 9.51
CA VAL A 76 -6.61 25.71 10.42
C VAL A 76 -6.66 27.14 9.89
N GLY A 77 -7.82 27.53 9.36
CA GLY A 77 -8.07 28.91 8.95
C GLY A 77 -7.81 29.89 10.09
N GLN A 78 -7.31 31.07 9.75
CA GLN A 78 -7.13 32.19 10.70
C GLN A 78 -8.46 32.87 11.00
#